data_AF-G0UKZ5-F1
#
_entry.id   AF-G0UKZ5-F1
#
_cell.length_a   1.000
_cell.length_b   1.000
_cell.length_c   1.000
_cell.angle_alpha   90.00
_cell.angle_beta   90.00
_cell.angle_gamma   90.00
#
_symmetry.space_group_name_H-M   'P 1'
#
loop_
_entity.id
_entity.type
_entity.pdbx_description
1 polymer ?
#
loop_
_entity_poly.entity_id
_entity_poly.type
_entity_poly.pdbx_seq_one_letter_code
_entity_poly.pdbx_strand_id
1 'polypeptide(L)'
;MRGVIGDPDILLRKTATNPKYDHVKPVVETGMTAELARFMKYGTAAIYKTAGEPFHRVRSKVVGDYIRQQRQKSEGLNDGGFNHPMDEYRKDADQPPKEFLILDVRSEEEYAACHISGALHYPKRKMVHAINPLLPEMYNFKNKENKLIIVYDLEEELTIGQNVALCVFEKGVDNVAMITGGLREFVQDFSDCIVGVSPVPIIPRDDRLLKRAEEFSAARSETHRSGFSHKPKSLSNSLAKPRPRPR
;
A
#
# COMPACT_ATOMS: atom_id res chain seq x y z
N MET A 1 -0.76 -62.67 15.14
CA MET A 1 -0.88 -61.27 14.69
C MET A 1 -0.98 -60.39 15.94
N ARG A 2 0.05 -59.62 16.29
CA ARG A 2 -0.03 -58.70 17.43
C ARG A 2 -0.86 -57.49 17.00
N GLY A 3 -2.02 -57.29 17.62
CA GLY A 3 -2.85 -56.10 17.39
C GLY A 3 -2.05 -54.86 17.76
N VAL A 4 -2.03 -53.87 16.87
CA VAL A 4 -1.40 -52.58 17.13
C VAL A 4 -2.16 -51.93 18.28
N ILE A 5 -1.47 -51.63 19.38
CA ILE A 5 -2.04 -50.98 20.56
C ILE A 5 -2.10 -49.48 20.27
N GLY A 6 -3.31 -48.92 20.29
CA GLY A 6 -3.55 -47.49 20.13
C GLY A 6 -3.90 -47.06 18.70
N ASP A 7 -4.56 -45.90 18.61
CA ASP A 7 -4.91 -45.26 17.34
C ASP A 7 -3.67 -44.59 16.74
N PRO A 8 -3.14 -45.05 15.58
CA PRO A 8 -1.95 -44.47 14.97
C PRO A 8 -2.16 -43.03 14.50
N ASP A 9 -3.42 -42.60 14.33
CA ASP A 9 -3.77 -41.28 13.80
C ASP A 9 -4.09 -40.27 14.91
N ILE A 10 -3.79 -40.58 16.17
CA ILE A 10 -4.12 -39.72 17.33
C ILE A 10 -3.52 -38.32 17.23
N LEU A 11 -2.36 -38.19 16.55
CA LEU A 11 -1.66 -36.92 16.32
C LEU A 11 -2.28 -36.09 15.18
N LEU A 12 -3.09 -36.70 14.30
CA LEU A 12 -3.79 -36.01 13.20
C LEU A 12 -5.16 -35.47 13.65
N ARG A 13 -5.63 -35.86 14.84
CA ARG A 13 -6.92 -35.46 15.35
C ARG A 13 -6.89 -33.98 15.75
N LYS A 14 -7.70 -33.17 15.07
CA LYS A 14 -7.96 -31.79 15.49
C LYS A 14 -8.62 -31.81 16.87
N THR A 15 -8.16 -30.92 17.75
CA THR A 15 -8.80 -30.68 19.03
C THR A 15 -10.25 -30.23 18.79
N ALA A 16 -11.18 -30.79 19.56
CA ALA A 16 -12.59 -30.43 19.44
C ALA A 16 -12.75 -28.94 19.71
N THR A 17 -13.40 -28.24 18.79
CA THR A 17 -13.64 -26.80 18.91
C THR A 17 -14.77 -26.60 19.92
N ASN A 18 -14.56 -25.75 20.92
CA ASN A 18 -15.55 -25.52 21.97
C ASN A 18 -16.69 -24.64 21.41
N PRO A 19 -17.96 -25.09 21.41
CA PRO A 19 -19.10 -24.32 20.87
C PRO A 19 -19.29 -22.98 21.58
N LYS A 20 -18.84 -22.84 22.83
CA LYS A 20 -18.86 -21.56 23.55
C LYS A 20 -18.02 -20.48 22.87
N TYR A 21 -16.96 -20.85 22.15
CA TYR A 21 -16.00 -19.91 21.54
C TYR A 21 -15.98 -19.96 20.01
N ASP A 22 -16.95 -20.62 19.37
CA ASP A 22 -17.02 -20.72 17.90
C ASP A 22 -17.21 -19.36 17.21
N HIS A 23 -17.81 -18.41 17.92
CA HIS A 23 -17.97 -17.03 17.48
C HIS A 23 -16.70 -16.18 17.61
N VAL A 24 -15.72 -16.64 18.39
CA VAL A 24 -14.45 -15.93 18.62
C VAL A 24 -13.50 -16.28 17.49
N LYS A 25 -13.44 -15.42 16.48
CA LYS A 25 -12.44 -15.55 15.42
C LYS A 25 -11.07 -15.19 16.00
N PRO A 26 -10.01 -15.94 15.68
CA PRO A 26 -8.65 -15.50 15.99
C PRO A 26 -8.40 -14.18 15.25
N VAL A 27 -8.34 -13.08 16.00
CA VAL A 27 -7.89 -11.80 15.47
C VAL A 27 -6.37 -11.83 15.58
N VAL A 28 -5.71 -12.01 14.43
CA VAL A 28 -4.26 -11.79 14.37
C VAL A 28 -4.06 -10.29 14.38
N GLU A 29 -3.57 -9.76 15.49
CA GLU A 29 -3.11 -8.37 15.59
C GLU A 29 -1.84 -8.21 14.76
N THR A 30 -2.00 -8.09 13.45
CA THR A 30 -0.89 -7.89 12.50
C THR A 30 -0.27 -6.48 12.61
N GLY A 31 -0.56 -5.73 13.67
CA GLY A 31 -0.19 -4.32 13.83
C GLY A 31 -0.86 -3.37 12.83
N MET A 32 -1.64 -3.88 11.86
CA MET A 32 -2.43 -3.07 10.95
C MET A 32 -3.76 -2.73 11.60
N THR A 33 -4.07 -1.44 11.74
CA THR A 33 -5.40 -1.00 12.17
C THR A 33 -6.47 -1.60 11.26
N ALA A 34 -7.62 -1.98 11.82
CA ALA A 34 -8.72 -2.59 11.07
C ALA A 34 -9.20 -1.71 9.90
N GLU A 35 -9.01 -0.40 10.03
CA GLU A 35 -9.28 0.65 9.04
C GLU A 35 -8.30 0.57 7.86
N LEU A 36 -6.99 0.48 8.14
CA LEU A 36 -5.95 0.31 7.11
C LEU A 36 -6.07 -1.03 6.38
N ALA A 37 -6.45 -2.10 7.09
CA ALA A 37 -6.68 -3.41 6.47
C ALA A 37 -7.86 -3.39 5.47
N ARG A 38 -8.94 -2.64 5.77
CA ARG A 38 -10.04 -2.41 4.81
C ARG A 38 -9.56 -1.56 3.63
N PHE A 39 -8.82 -0.49 3.89
CA PHE A 39 -8.22 0.34 2.84
C PHE A 39 -7.37 -0.48 1.86
N MET A 40 -6.55 -1.41 2.35
CA MET A 40 -5.74 -2.29 1.50
C MET A 40 -6.57 -3.30 0.70
N LYS A 41 -7.64 -3.84 1.30
CA LYS A 41 -8.54 -4.78 0.62
C LYS A 41 -9.23 -4.16 -0.59
N TYR A 42 -9.52 -2.86 -0.53
CA TYR A 42 -10.08 -2.07 -1.64
C TYR A 42 -9.03 -1.26 -2.40
N GLY A 43 -7.76 -1.36 -2.02
CA GLY A 43 -6.65 -0.72 -2.71
C GLY A 43 -6.56 -1.21 -4.15
N THR A 44 -6.15 -0.35 -5.08
CA THR A 44 -5.86 -0.76 -6.46
C THR A 44 -4.56 -1.59 -6.48
N ALA A 45 -4.33 -2.41 -7.51
CA ALA A 45 -3.08 -3.19 -7.69
C ALA A 45 -1.78 -2.35 -7.69
N ALA A 46 -1.92 -1.03 -7.63
CA ALA A 46 -0.84 -0.08 -7.66
C ALA A 46 -0.28 0.30 -6.28
N ILE A 47 -0.93 -0.10 -5.19
CA ILE A 47 -0.39 -0.02 -3.82
C ILE A 47 -0.11 -1.44 -3.35
N TYR A 48 1.14 -1.73 -3.00
CA TYR A 48 1.57 -3.07 -2.61
C TYR A 48 2.58 -3.02 -1.46
N LYS A 49 2.85 -4.17 -0.83
CA LYS A 49 3.91 -4.32 0.17
C LYS A 49 5.02 -5.19 -0.39
N THR A 50 6.27 -4.80 -0.15
CA THR A 50 7.43 -5.63 -0.43
C THR A 50 7.78 -6.45 0.81
N ALA A 51 8.22 -7.69 0.62
CA ALA A 51 8.62 -8.54 1.74
C ALA A 51 9.85 -7.94 2.44
N GLY A 52 9.80 -7.81 3.78
CA GLY A 52 10.87 -7.23 4.58
C GLY A 52 10.72 -5.73 4.87
N GLU A 53 9.73 -5.06 4.27
CA GLU A 53 9.48 -3.62 4.50
C GLU A 53 8.16 -3.41 5.25
N PRO A 54 8.13 -2.54 6.26
CA PRO A 54 6.90 -2.30 7.04
C PRO A 54 5.92 -1.34 6.33
N PHE A 55 6.42 -0.49 5.43
CA PHE A 55 5.66 0.51 4.68
C PHE A 55 5.18 -0.02 3.33
N HIS A 56 4.36 0.78 2.63
CA HIS A 56 3.83 0.42 1.30
C HIS A 56 4.67 0.99 0.17
N ARG A 57 4.50 0.44 -1.03
CA ARG A 57 5.00 1.01 -2.27
C ARG A 57 3.83 1.40 -3.18
N VAL A 58 3.97 2.53 -3.86
CA VAL A 58 2.99 3.12 -4.76
C VAL A 58 3.63 3.32 -6.12
N ARG A 59 2.97 2.88 -7.19
CA ARG A 59 3.43 3.13 -8.56
C ARG A 59 3.32 4.61 -8.93
N SER A 60 4.31 5.13 -9.64
CA SER A 60 4.38 6.51 -10.16
C SER A 60 3.11 6.96 -10.88
N LYS A 61 2.48 6.05 -11.63
CA LYS A 61 1.21 6.28 -12.34
C LYS A 61 0.08 6.80 -11.45
N VAL A 62 -0.07 6.24 -10.24
CA VAL A 62 -1.13 6.65 -9.31
C VAL A 62 -0.92 8.10 -8.86
N VAL A 63 0.33 8.46 -8.59
CA VAL A 63 0.69 9.81 -8.15
C VAL A 63 0.50 10.80 -9.28
N GLY A 64 0.91 10.45 -10.50
CA GLY A 64 0.73 11.30 -11.69
C GLY A 64 -0.74 11.56 -12.01
N ASP A 65 -1.57 10.52 -12.01
CA ASP A 65 -3.01 10.62 -12.25
C ASP A 65 -3.70 11.48 -11.18
N TYR A 66 -3.30 11.32 -9.90
CA TYR A 66 -3.81 12.14 -8.81
C TYR A 66 -3.51 13.63 -8.99
N ILE A 67 -2.27 13.99 -9.36
CA ILE A 67 -1.89 15.39 -9.57
C ILE A 67 -2.70 16.00 -10.72
N ARG A 68 -2.89 15.26 -11.82
CA ARG A 68 -3.72 15.70 -12.94
C ARG A 68 -5.18 15.92 -12.52
N GLN A 69 -5.73 15.00 -11.72
CA GLN A 69 -7.09 15.12 -11.19
C GLN A 69 -7.23 16.35 -10.27
N GLN A 70 -6.25 16.63 -9.41
CA GLN A 70 -6.27 17.78 -8.51
C GLN A 70 -6.25 19.11 -9.28
N ARG A 71 -5.44 19.22 -10.35
CA ARG A 71 -5.42 20.41 -11.23
C ARG A 71 -6.78 20.67 -11.87
N GLN A 72 -7.43 19.64 -12.41
CA GLN A 72 -8.76 19.76 -12.99
C GLN A 72 -9.83 20.14 -11.95
N LYS A 73 -9.72 19.63 -10.72
CA LYS A 73 -10.66 19.96 -9.64
C LYS A 73 -10.54 21.42 -9.18
N SER A 74 -9.33 21.98 -9.14
CA SER A 74 -9.14 23.39 -8.80
C SER A 74 -9.70 24.36 -9.86
N GLU A 75 -9.72 23.95 -11.13
CA GLU A 75 -10.23 24.79 -12.23
C GLU A 75 -11.76 24.79 -12.34
N GLY A 76 -12.44 23.76 -11.80
CA GLY A 76 -13.90 23.60 -11.86
C GLY A 76 -14.70 24.21 -10.70
N LEU A 77 -14.05 24.82 -9.70
CA LEU A 77 -14.71 25.29 -8.47
C LEU A 77 -15.02 26.80 -8.52
N ASN A 78 -15.86 27.21 -9.48
CA ASN A 78 -16.43 28.57 -9.52
C ASN A 78 -17.94 28.62 -9.22
N ASP A 79 -18.57 27.52 -8.80
CA ASP A 79 -19.97 27.56 -8.37
C ASP A 79 -20.04 27.64 -6.84
N GLY A 80 -20.44 28.81 -6.34
CA GLY A 80 -20.61 29.15 -4.92
C GLY A 80 -21.70 28.33 -4.21
N GLY A 81 -21.47 27.03 -4.04
CA GLY A 81 -22.40 26.10 -3.44
C GLY A 81 -22.30 26.04 -1.92
N PHE A 82 -23.42 26.35 -1.26
CA PHE A 82 -23.67 26.15 0.16
C PHE A 82 -23.23 24.75 0.62
N ASN A 83 -22.49 24.69 1.74
CA ASN A 83 -22.16 23.45 2.45
C ASN A 83 -23.45 22.64 2.68
N HIS A 84 -23.56 21.46 2.06
CA HIS A 84 -24.70 20.57 2.20
C HIS A 84 -24.68 19.89 3.58
N PRO A 85 -25.60 20.22 4.50
CA PRO A 85 -25.59 19.68 5.88
C PRO A 85 -26.06 18.21 5.98
N MET A 86 -26.28 17.53 4.85
CA MET A 86 -26.94 16.23 4.74
C MET A 86 -26.06 15.12 4.12
N ASP A 87 -24.74 15.34 4.04
CA ASP A 87 -23.78 14.38 3.48
C ASP A 87 -23.64 13.08 4.30
N GLU A 88 -24.24 13.01 5.49
CA GLU A 88 -24.19 11.84 6.39
C GLU A 88 -25.01 10.63 5.87
N TYR A 89 -25.87 10.80 4.85
CA TYR A 89 -26.73 9.74 4.28
C TYR A 89 -26.31 9.24 2.88
N ARG A 90 -25.14 9.64 2.38
CA ARG A 90 -24.61 9.12 1.11
C ARG A 90 -24.21 7.65 1.27
N LYS A 91 -24.80 6.77 0.44
CA LYS A 91 -24.43 5.34 0.37
C LYS A 91 -22.90 5.22 0.18
N ASP A 92 -22.30 4.16 0.75
CA ASP A 92 -20.86 3.80 0.71
C ASP A 92 -20.15 3.89 -0.67
N ALA A 93 -20.88 4.11 -1.76
CA ALA A 93 -20.37 4.37 -3.10
C ALA A 93 -19.73 5.77 -3.26
N ASP A 94 -20.05 6.74 -2.40
CA ASP A 94 -19.45 8.08 -2.38
C ASP A 94 -18.34 8.17 -1.31
N GLN A 95 -17.47 7.17 -1.23
CA GLN A 95 -16.25 7.30 -0.42
C GLN A 95 -15.45 8.51 -0.90
N PRO A 96 -14.95 9.38 0.01
CA PRO A 96 -14.19 10.55 -0.40
C PRO A 96 -12.98 10.11 -1.23
N PRO A 97 -12.65 10.84 -2.31
CA PRO A 97 -11.53 10.50 -3.17
C PRO A 97 -10.26 10.40 -2.34
N LYS A 98 -9.39 9.47 -2.71
CA LYS A 98 -8.11 9.24 -2.02
C LYS A 98 -7.26 10.52 -2.08
N GLU A 99 -6.83 10.99 -0.92
CA GLU A 99 -5.95 12.14 -0.78
C GLU A 99 -4.52 11.65 -0.53
N PHE A 100 -3.58 12.18 -1.30
CA PHE A 100 -2.16 11.89 -1.16
C PHE A 100 -1.42 13.15 -0.69
N LEU A 101 -0.61 12.98 0.35
CA LEU A 101 0.39 13.96 0.78
C LEU A 101 1.75 13.51 0.25
N ILE A 102 2.34 14.26 -0.66
CA ILE A 102 3.61 13.91 -1.29
C ILE A 102 4.75 14.62 -0.57
N LEU A 103 5.78 13.89 -0.15
CA LEU A 103 6.94 14.38 0.59
C LEU A 103 8.23 14.12 -0.18
N ASP A 104 9.00 15.18 -0.42
CA ASP A 104 10.33 15.12 -1.00
C ASP A 104 11.39 15.04 0.12
N VAL A 105 12.19 13.98 0.14
CA VAL A 105 13.22 13.78 1.19
C VAL A 105 14.64 14.13 0.79
N ARG A 106 14.82 14.69 -0.41
CA ARG A 106 16.13 15.07 -0.94
C ARG A 106 16.69 16.28 -0.21
N SER A 107 17.81 16.81 -0.68
CA SER A 107 18.33 18.09 -0.19
C SER A 107 17.45 19.26 -0.63
N GLU A 108 17.56 20.38 0.08
CA GLU A 108 16.82 21.60 -0.25
C GLU A 108 17.20 22.16 -1.62
N GLU A 109 18.48 22.04 -1.99
CA GLU A 109 19.02 22.45 -3.29
C GLU A 109 18.40 21.63 -4.43
N GLU A 110 18.31 20.31 -4.27
CA GLU A 110 17.70 19.42 -5.26
C GLU A 110 16.19 19.65 -5.40
N TYR A 111 15.51 19.92 -4.28
CA TYR A 111 14.08 20.28 -4.26
C TYR A 111 13.82 21.60 -4.98
N ALA A 112 14.66 22.60 -4.74
CA ALA A 112 14.56 23.91 -5.39
C ALA A 112 14.82 23.82 -6.90
N ALA A 113 15.75 22.97 -7.33
CA ALA A 113 16.04 22.74 -8.75
C ALA A 113 14.86 22.05 -9.46
N CYS A 114 14.27 21.04 -8.84
CA CYS A 114 13.11 20.33 -9.35
C CYS A 114 12.33 19.62 -8.24
N HIS A 115 11.00 19.55 -8.35
CA HIS A 115 10.18 18.72 -7.46
C HIS A 115 8.85 18.37 -8.11
N ILE A 116 8.16 17.38 -7.55
CA ILE A 116 6.81 17.02 -7.99
C ILE A 116 5.84 18.14 -7.59
N SER A 117 4.97 18.55 -8.50
CA SER A 117 3.97 19.59 -8.26
C SER A 117 3.08 19.25 -7.05
N GLY A 118 3.05 20.14 -6.05
CA GLY A 118 2.29 19.94 -4.81
C GLY A 118 2.99 19.09 -3.75
N ALA A 119 4.24 18.66 -3.98
CA ALA A 119 5.04 18.01 -2.94
C ALA A 119 5.53 19.01 -1.89
N LEU A 120 5.70 18.54 -0.65
CA LEU A 120 6.32 19.30 0.44
C LEU A 120 7.73 18.79 0.69
N HIS A 121 8.65 19.70 0.96
CA HIS A 121 10.02 19.34 1.33
C HIS A 121 10.09 18.83 2.78
N TYR A 122 10.57 17.61 2.97
CA TYR A 122 10.77 16.97 4.26
C TYR A 122 12.24 16.54 4.44
N PRO A 123 13.09 17.41 5.00
CA PRO A 123 14.51 17.11 5.13
C PRO A 123 14.77 15.99 6.14
N LYS A 124 15.66 15.05 5.79
CA LYS A 124 16.10 13.93 6.65
C LYS A 124 16.46 14.36 8.08
N ARG A 125 17.05 15.54 8.25
CA ARG A 125 17.45 16.08 9.57
C ARG A 125 16.29 16.15 10.55
N LYS A 126 15.05 16.38 10.09
CA LYS A 126 13.87 16.47 10.96
C LYS A 126 13.57 15.17 11.71
N MET A 127 14.01 14.03 11.20
CA MET A 127 13.74 12.73 11.80
C MET A 127 14.48 12.48 13.11
N VAL A 128 15.67 13.09 13.23
CA VAL A 128 16.57 12.96 14.39
C VAL A 128 16.07 13.80 15.56
N HIS A 129 15.20 14.78 15.31
CA HIS A 129 14.64 15.59 16.37
C HIS A 129 13.75 14.76 17.30
N ALA A 130 14.01 14.87 18.60
CA ALA A 130 13.19 14.27 19.64
C ALA A 130 11.82 14.97 19.77
N ILE A 131 11.74 16.24 19.35
CA ILE A 131 10.55 17.08 19.43
C ILE A 131 10.08 17.40 18.01
N ASN A 132 8.80 17.16 17.73
CA ASN A 132 8.12 17.43 16.45
C ASN A 132 8.84 16.86 15.20
N PRO A 133 9.04 15.52 15.14
CA PRO A 133 9.67 14.91 13.97
C PRO A 133 8.81 14.97 12.70
N LEU A 134 7.49 15.18 12.82
CA LEU A 134 6.55 15.20 11.69
C LEU A 134 6.14 16.64 11.34
N LEU A 135 5.81 16.86 10.06
CA LEU A 135 5.23 18.13 9.63
C LEU A 135 3.78 18.28 10.12
N PRO A 136 3.29 19.51 10.34
CA PRO A 136 1.88 19.78 10.65
C PRO A 136 0.90 19.07 9.71
N GLU A 137 1.20 19.09 8.41
CA GLU A 137 0.40 18.47 7.36
C GLU A 137 0.36 16.95 7.49
N MET A 138 1.43 16.32 7.98
CA MET A 138 1.46 14.87 8.21
C MET A 138 0.51 14.46 9.34
N TYR A 139 0.30 15.29 10.36
CA TYR A 139 -0.69 14.99 11.42
C TYR A 139 -2.12 14.95 10.88
N ASN A 140 -2.42 15.74 9.84
CA ASN A 140 -3.73 15.71 9.20
C ASN A 140 -3.97 14.41 8.42
N PHE A 141 -2.90 13.74 8.00
CA PHE A 141 -2.94 12.50 7.22
C PHE A 141 -2.71 11.26 8.08
N LYS A 142 -2.04 11.37 9.24
CA LYS A 142 -1.64 10.24 10.08
C LYS A 142 -2.79 9.28 10.38
N ASN A 143 -2.64 8.03 9.94
CA ASN A 143 -3.53 6.89 10.19
C ASN A 143 -5.01 7.13 9.89
N LYS A 144 -5.33 8.08 8.99
CA LYS A 144 -6.72 8.33 8.57
C LYS A 144 -7.07 7.50 7.34
N GLU A 145 -8.34 7.13 7.24
CA GLU A 145 -8.88 6.49 6.05
C GLU A 145 -8.78 7.41 4.82
N ASN A 146 -8.58 6.80 3.64
CA ASN A 146 -8.46 7.49 2.35
C ASN A 146 -7.34 8.53 2.26
N LYS A 147 -6.47 8.63 3.26
CA LYS A 147 -5.31 9.51 3.30
C LYS A 147 -4.04 8.68 3.31
N LEU A 148 -3.09 9.02 2.46
CA LEU A 148 -1.80 8.33 2.39
C LEU A 148 -0.66 9.34 2.29
N ILE A 149 0.39 9.10 3.08
CA ILE A 149 1.61 9.90 3.04
C ILE A 149 2.59 9.18 2.11
N ILE A 150 2.91 9.81 0.99
CA ILE A 150 3.81 9.29 -0.03
C ILE A 150 5.16 9.97 0.09
N VAL A 151 6.20 9.19 0.28
CA VAL A 151 7.59 9.64 0.33
C VAL A 151 8.28 9.32 -0.99
N TYR A 152 9.09 10.25 -1.51
CA TYR A 152 9.92 9.97 -2.67
C TYR A 152 11.32 10.57 -2.54
N ASP A 153 12.23 9.94 -3.26
CA ASP A 153 13.63 10.32 -3.42
C ASP A 153 13.96 10.36 -4.93
N LEU A 154 15.19 10.68 -5.32
CA LEU A 154 15.63 10.63 -6.72
C LEU A 154 15.54 9.21 -7.29
N GLU A 155 15.97 8.22 -6.49
CA GLU A 155 16.02 6.80 -6.83
C GLU A 155 15.43 5.93 -5.72
N GLU A 156 14.98 4.73 -6.09
CA GLU A 156 14.24 3.81 -5.21
C GLU A 156 15.13 2.92 -4.33
N GLU A 157 16.33 2.56 -4.78
CA GLU A 157 17.13 1.47 -4.21
C GLU A 157 18.18 1.98 -3.20
N LEU A 158 18.11 1.50 -1.95
CA LEU A 158 19.07 1.80 -0.86
C LEU A 158 19.23 3.30 -0.51
N THR A 159 18.19 4.09 -0.77
CA THR A 159 18.24 5.55 -0.67
C THR A 159 17.71 6.11 0.65
N ILE A 160 17.71 7.45 0.76
CA ILE A 160 17.25 8.19 1.94
C ILE A 160 15.74 7.96 2.13
N GLY A 161 14.98 7.84 1.03
CA GLY A 161 13.54 7.57 1.05
C GLY A 161 13.12 6.36 1.89
N GLN A 162 13.81 5.23 1.76
CA GLN A 162 13.48 4.01 2.51
C GLN A 162 13.69 4.19 4.01
N ASN A 163 14.82 4.79 4.39
CA ASN A 163 15.13 5.08 5.80
C ASN A 163 14.11 6.05 6.40
N VAL A 164 13.68 7.05 5.61
CA VAL A 164 12.65 7.99 6.05
C VAL A 164 11.30 7.28 6.22
N ALA A 165 10.88 6.49 5.25
CA ALA A 165 9.63 5.75 5.35
C ALA A 165 9.61 4.80 6.56
N LEU A 166 10.72 4.10 6.82
CA LEU A 166 10.91 3.24 7.99
C LEU A 166 10.79 4.04 9.29
N CYS A 167 11.55 5.12 9.44
CA CYS A 167 11.54 5.90 10.67
C CYS A 167 10.20 6.64 10.89
N VAL A 168 9.47 7.04 9.84
CA VAL A 168 8.11 7.58 9.97
C VAL A 168 7.14 6.49 10.43
N PHE A 169 7.30 5.26 9.92
CA PHE A 169 6.53 4.10 10.38
C PHE A 169 6.80 3.76 11.85
N GLU A 170 8.06 3.70 12.27
CA GLU A 170 8.46 3.45 13.67
C GLU A 170 7.92 4.49 14.64
N LYS A 171 7.67 5.73 14.17
CA LYS A 171 7.00 6.80 14.94
C LYS A 171 5.47 6.67 14.98
N GLY A 172 4.92 5.54 14.51
CA GLY A 172 3.52 5.16 14.60
C GLY A 172 2.63 5.71 13.49
N VAL A 173 3.19 5.91 12.29
CA VAL A 173 2.42 6.31 11.09
C VAL A 173 2.37 5.11 10.13
N ASP A 174 1.24 4.43 10.07
CA ASP A 174 1.08 3.17 9.33
C ASP A 174 0.70 3.39 7.86
N ASN A 175 0.07 4.54 7.57
CA ASN A 175 -0.36 4.93 6.23
C ASN A 175 0.75 5.63 5.42
N VAL A 176 1.98 5.13 5.58
CA VAL A 176 3.13 5.57 4.80
C VAL A 176 3.30 4.69 3.57
N ALA A 177 3.61 5.33 2.46
CA ALA A 177 4.02 4.68 1.24
C ALA A 177 5.21 5.38 0.58
N MET A 178 5.93 4.67 -0.26
CA MET A 178 7.05 5.18 -1.04
C MET A 178 6.79 5.02 -2.54
N ILE A 179 7.25 5.96 -3.36
CA ILE A 179 7.14 5.85 -4.83
C ILE A 179 8.12 4.79 -5.37
N THR A 180 7.60 3.85 -6.15
CA THR A 180 8.40 2.91 -6.95
C THR A 180 9.11 3.64 -8.08
N GLY A 181 10.41 3.42 -8.27
CA GLY A 181 11.25 4.05 -9.29
C GLY A 181 11.74 5.47 -8.98
N GLY A 182 11.27 6.06 -7.88
CA GLY A 182 11.65 7.42 -7.47
C GLY A 182 11.27 8.51 -8.47
N LEU A 183 11.88 9.68 -8.32
CA LEU A 183 11.68 10.82 -9.22
C LEU A 183 12.18 10.52 -10.65
N ARG A 184 13.24 9.73 -10.79
CA ARG A 184 13.84 9.36 -12.08
C ARG A 184 12.83 8.70 -13.01
N GLU A 185 12.09 7.71 -12.52
CA GLU A 185 11.04 7.05 -13.29
C GLU A 185 9.82 7.97 -13.47
N PHE A 186 9.44 8.70 -12.43
CA PHE A 186 8.28 9.59 -12.48
C PHE A 186 8.39 10.65 -13.59
N VAL A 187 9.57 11.27 -13.73
CA VAL A 187 9.86 12.29 -14.75
C VAL A 187 9.68 11.75 -16.18
N GLN A 188 9.97 10.47 -16.42
CA GLN A 188 9.87 9.87 -17.75
C GLN A 188 8.43 9.76 -18.22
N ASP A 189 7.50 9.43 -17.31
CA ASP A 189 6.09 9.21 -17.62
C ASP A 189 5.24 10.49 -17.41
N PHE A 190 5.62 11.35 -16.46
CA PHE A 190 4.83 12.51 -15.99
C PHE A 190 5.65 13.80 -15.93
N SER A 191 6.33 14.15 -17.03
CA SER A 191 7.11 15.38 -17.13
C SER A 191 6.28 16.66 -16.87
N ASP A 192 5.00 16.70 -17.27
CA ASP A 192 4.08 17.84 -17.04
C ASP A 192 3.78 18.11 -15.56
N CYS A 193 4.00 17.11 -14.71
CA CYS A 193 3.71 17.17 -13.28
C CYS A 193 4.92 17.62 -12.44
N ILE A 194 6.04 17.96 -13.08
CA ILE A 194 7.25 18.43 -12.42
C ILE A 194 7.32 19.96 -12.47
N VAL A 195 7.77 20.55 -11.37
CA VAL A 195 8.12 21.97 -11.28
C VAL A 195 9.64 22.06 -11.32
N GLY A 196 10.19 22.90 -12.20
CA GLY A 196 11.63 23.11 -12.33
C GLY A 196 12.25 22.39 -13.53
N VAL A 197 13.59 22.34 -13.55
CA VAL A 197 14.34 21.72 -14.65
C VAL A 197 14.55 20.25 -14.33
N SER A 198 14.12 19.36 -15.24
CA SER A 198 14.26 17.93 -15.06
C SER A 198 15.72 17.56 -14.77
N PRO A 199 16.02 16.84 -13.66
CA PRO A 199 17.38 16.45 -13.30
C PRO A 199 17.89 15.28 -14.15
N VAL A 200 16.99 14.55 -14.81
CA VAL A 200 17.30 13.35 -15.59
C VAL A 200 16.87 13.56 -17.06
N PRO A 201 17.69 13.15 -18.03
CA PRO A 201 17.28 13.17 -19.43
C PRO A 201 16.10 12.22 -19.67
N ILE A 202 15.08 12.69 -20.37
CA ILE A 202 13.91 11.89 -20.73
C ILE A 202 14.33 10.94 -21.87
N ILE A 203 14.32 9.64 -21.57
CA ILE A 203 14.61 8.59 -22.55
C ILE A 203 13.28 8.02 -23.03
N PRO A 204 13.03 7.92 -24.35
CA PRO A 204 11.82 7.30 -24.87
C PRO A 204 11.78 5.81 -24.49
N ARG A 205 10.68 5.39 -23.85
CA ARG A 205 10.42 3.99 -23.47
C ARG A 205 9.62 3.29 -24.57
N ASP A 206 9.80 1.97 -24.69
CA ASP A 206 8.95 1.15 -25.57
C ASP A 206 7.65 0.76 -24.83
N ASP A 207 6.53 1.36 -25.26
CA ASP A 207 5.19 1.17 -24.67
C ASP A 207 4.76 -0.30 -24.58
N ARG A 208 5.23 -1.15 -25.52
CA ARG A 208 4.88 -2.58 -25.53
C ARG A 208 5.48 -3.31 -24.34
N LEU A 209 6.71 -2.96 -23.97
CA LEU A 209 7.40 -3.56 -22.83
C LEU A 209 6.79 -3.07 -21.52
N LEU A 210 6.44 -1.78 -21.44
CA LEU A 210 5.79 -1.20 -20.27
C LEU A 210 4.45 -1.89 -19.98
N LYS A 211 3.60 -2.06 -21.01
CA LYS A 211 2.29 -2.71 -20.85
C LYS A 211 2.41 -4.16 -20.37
N ARG A 212 3.35 -4.93 -20.92
CA ARG A 212 3.65 -6.29 -20.44
C ARG A 212 4.12 -6.31 -18.98
N ALA A 213 4.96 -5.36 -18.59
CA ALA A 213 5.43 -5.25 -17.21
C ALA A 213 4.27 -4.92 -16.25
N GLU A 214 3.41 -3.95 -16.61
CA GLU A 214 2.22 -3.60 -15.82
C GLU A 214 1.27 -4.79 -15.65
N GLU A 215 1.01 -5.54 -16.73
CA GLU A 215 0.18 -6.76 -16.72
C GLU A 215 0.78 -7.84 -15.81
N PHE A 216 2.10 -8.05 -15.88
CA PHE A 216 2.80 -9.01 -15.02
C PHE A 216 2.73 -8.61 -13.54
N SER A 217 2.94 -7.34 -13.21
CA SER A 217 2.80 -6.82 -11.84
C SER A 217 1.37 -6.93 -11.32
N ALA A 218 0.37 -6.66 -12.16
CA ALA A 218 -1.04 -6.81 -11.81
C ALA A 218 -1.38 -8.28 -11.49
N ALA A 219 -0.96 -9.22 -12.34
CA ALA A 219 -1.15 -10.65 -12.12
C ALA A 219 -0.50 -11.14 -10.81
N ARG A 220 0.71 -10.63 -10.49
CA ARG A 220 1.37 -10.93 -9.21
C ARG A 220 0.59 -10.38 -8.02
N SER A 221 0.02 -9.18 -8.12
CA SER A 221 -0.79 -8.60 -7.05
C SER A 221 -2.10 -9.36 -6.80
N GLU A 222 -2.74 -9.89 -7.85
CA GLU A 222 -3.97 -10.67 -7.77
C GLU A 222 -3.75 -12.02 -7.08
N THR A 223 -2.65 -12.70 -7.42
CA THR A 223 -2.27 -13.96 -6.76
C THR A 223 -2.04 -13.75 -5.25
N HIS A 224 -1.36 -12.67 -4.85
CA HIS A 224 -1.18 -12.33 -3.43
C HIS A 224 -2.51 -12.00 -2.71
N ARG A 225 -3.45 -11.30 -3.34
CA ARG A 225 -4.79 -11.04 -2.76
C ARG A 225 -5.61 -12.31 -2.58
N SER A 226 -5.51 -13.25 -3.53
CA SER A 226 -6.26 -14.51 -3.49
C SER A 226 -5.82 -15.42 -2.33
N GLY A 227 -4.55 -15.36 -1.92
CA GLY A 227 -4.00 -16.11 -0.78
C GLY A 227 -4.58 -15.71 0.58
N PHE A 228 -5.12 -14.50 0.70
CA PHE A 228 -5.76 -14.02 1.94
C PHE A 228 -7.24 -14.41 2.06
N SER A 229 -7.88 -14.86 0.96
CA SER A 229 -9.30 -15.25 0.96
C SER A 229 -9.53 -16.76 0.88
N HIS A 230 -8.48 -17.54 0.57
CA HIS A 230 -8.62 -18.98 0.52
C HIS A 230 -8.67 -19.52 1.95
N LYS A 231 -9.90 -19.73 2.47
CA LYS A 231 -10.11 -20.85 3.40
C LYS A 231 -9.40 -22.03 2.73
N PRO A 232 -8.46 -22.72 3.40
CA PRO A 232 -7.85 -23.89 2.78
C PRO A 232 -9.02 -24.78 2.37
N LYS A 233 -9.19 -24.99 1.06
CA LYS A 233 -10.04 -26.08 0.60
C LYS A 233 -9.44 -27.26 1.34
N SER A 234 -10.19 -27.80 2.29
CA SER A 234 -9.83 -29.00 3.03
C SER A 234 -9.11 -29.89 2.04
N LEU A 235 -7.84 -30.19 2.28
CA LEU A 235 -7.11 -31.17 1.49
C LEU A 235 -8.03 -32.38 1.44
N SER A 236 -8.72 -32.55 0.32
CA SER A 236 -9.60 -33.67 0.13
C SER A 236 -8.68 -34.86 0.21
N ASN A 237 -8.99 -35.76 1.14
CA ASN A 237 -8.31 -37.02 1.45
C ASN A 237 -8.27 -38.00 0.24
N SER A 238 -7.94 -37.51 -0.94
CA SER A 238 -7.88 -38.28 -2.18
C SER A 238 -6.59 -39.08 -2.29
N LEU A 239 -5.59 -38.87 -1.42
CA LEU A 239 -4.36 -39.66 -1.35
C LEU A 239 -4.37 -40.78 -0.31
N ALA A 240 -5.44 -40.94 0.48
CA ALA A 240 -5.46 -41.88 1.61
C ALA A 240 -6.64 -42.87 1.56
N LYS A 241 -6.94 -43.45 0.40
CA LYS A 241 -7.73 -44.69 0.35
C LYS A 241 -6.80 -45.87 0.10
N PRO A 242 -6.45 -46.68 1.12
CA PRO A 242 -5.82 -47.96 0.86
C PRO A 242 -6.77 -48.82 0.03
N ARG A 243 -6.29 -49.37 -1.09
CA ARG A 243 -7.06 -50.34 -1.88
C ARG A 243 -7.40 -51.54 -0.99
N PRO A 244 -8.66 -52.00 -0.91
CA PRO A 244 -8.96 -53.25 -0.23
C PRO A 244 -8.27 -54.39 -0.98
N ARG A 245 -7.46 -55.17 -0.27
CA ARG A 245 -6.88 -56.40 -0.83
C ARG A 245 -8.01 -57.42 -1.04
N PRO A 246 -8.13 -58.05 -2.20
CA PRO A 246 -9.07 -59.15 -2.37
C PRO A 246 -8.65 -60.33 -1.48
N ARG A 247 -9.64 -61.04 -0.95
CA ARG A 247 -9.48 -62.27 -0.17
C ARG A 247 -8.95 -63.39 -1.05
#